data_AF-A0A6L6QLT4-F1
#
_entry.id   AF-A0A6L6QLT4-F1
#
_cell.length_a   1.000
_cell.length_b   1.000
_cell.length_c   1.000
_cell.angle_alpha   90.00
_cell.angle_beta   90.00
_cell.angle_gamma   90.00
#
_symmetry.space_group_name_H-M   'P 1'
#
loop_
_entity.id
_entity.type
_entity.pdbx_description
1 polymer ?
#
loop_
_entity_poly.entity_id
_entity_poly.type
_entity_poly.pdbx_seq_one_letter_code
_entity_poly.pdbx_strand_id
1 'polypeptide(L)'
;MTTSLMPRRAAWMICAAVAATALPAFADDNHDSGSESRIRRGYEIVPKGVKLDMMGKNRAMVGLGSYIVNSSGCIDCHSHPSYAPGGDPFKGQPEMINTAQYLSGGRMFGPFIKAPNLTPDNAGKPAGLTLAQFIQTLRTGHNPNDPPGEILQVMPWPAFSKKTNEELTAIYEYLRAIPPLPDNPNPGP
;
A
#
# COMPACT_ATOMS: atom_id res chain seq x y z
N MET A 1 61.11 57.41 43.74
CA MET A 1 60.38 56.76 44.85
C MET A 1 59.91 55.40 44.35
N THR A 2 60.22 54.37 45.14
CA THR A 2 60.18 52.93 44.90
C THR A 2 58.78 52.33 44.83
N THR A 3 58.57 51.33 43.98
CA THR A 3 57.68 50.14 44.13
C THR A 3 57.77 49.33 42.83
N SER A 4 57.68 48.01 42.73
CA SER A 4 57.67 46.84 43.61
C SER A 4 57.56 45.64 42.65
N LEU A 5 58.30 44.55 42.88
CA LEU A 5 58.13 43.29 42.13
C LEU A 5 56.75 42.65 42.41
N MET A 6 56.14 42.02 41.41
CA MET A 6 55.36 40.78 41.60
C MET A 6 55.12 40.03 40.27
N PRO A 7 55.25 38.68 40.22
CA PRO A 7 55.11 37.88 39.00
C PRO A 7 53.70 37.26 38.89
N ARG A 8 53.16 37.09 37.67
CA ARG A 8 51.88 36.39 37.48
C ARG A 8 51.88 35.45 36.26
N ARG A 9 52.11 34.17 36.58
CA ARG A 9 51.39 32.96 36.16
C ARG A 9 51.12 32.73 34.66
N ALA A 10 51.79 31.70 34.15
CA ALA A 10 51.46 30.98 32.93
C ALA A 10 50.04 30.39 32.96
N ALA A 11 49.36 30.43 31.83
CA ALA A 11 48.20 29.60 31.53
C ALA A 11 48.57 28.74 30.32
N TRP A 12 48.78 27.45 30.55
CA TRP A 12 48.97 26.45 29.50
C TRP A 12 47.60 26.14 28.89
N MET A 13 47.43 26.42 27.59
CA MET A 13 46.26 25.95 26.85
C MET A 13 46.48 24.49 26.45
N ILE A 14 45.66 23.60 27.02
CA ILE A 14 45.58 22.20 26.60
C ILE A 14 44.67 22.15 25.37
N CYS A 15 45.25 21.90 24.19
CA CYS A 15 44.49 21.54 23.00
C CYS A 15 44.07 20.07 23.10
N ALA A 16 42.80 19.81 23.39
CA ALA A 16 42.21 18.48 23.23
C ALA A 16 41.84 18.27 21.76
N ALA A 17 42.61 17.44 21.05
CA ALA A 17 42.23 16.94 19.73
C ALA A 17 41.17 15.84 19.89
N VAL A 18 39.95 16.09 19.44
CA VAL A 18 38.91 15.06 19.34
C VAL A 18 39.08 14.36 18.00
N ALA A 19 39.58 13.12 18.04
CA ALA A 19 39.56 12.23 16.88
C ALA A 19 38.13 11.71 16.69
N ALA A 20 37.44 12.23 15.68
CA ALA A 20 36.14 11.69 15.26
C ALA A 20 36.36 10.39 14.50
N THR A 21 36.07 9.25 15.13
CA THR A 21 35.97 7.97 14.43
C THR A 21 34.70 7.97 13.60
N ALA A 22 34.83 8.12 12.28
CA ALA A 22 33.74 7.89 11.35
C ALA A 22 33.36 6.40 11.40
N LEU A 23 32.17 6.10 11.93
CA LEU A 23 31.53 4.80 11.70
C LEU A 23 31.18 4.70 10.21
N PRO A 24 31.29 3.53 9.58
CA PRO A 24 30.83 3.37 8.22
C PRO A 24 29.32 3.61 8.21
N ALA A 25 28.89 4.68 7.55
CA ALA A 25 27.53 4.79 7.10
C ALA A 25 27.29 3.58 6.20
N PHE A 26 26.37 2.69 6.60
CA PHE A 26 25.78 1.76 5.66
C PHE A 26 25.11 2.62 4.58
N ALA A 27 25.77 2.74 3.44
CA ALA A 27 25.20 3.36 2.26
C ALA A 27 24.05 2.46 1.80
N ASP A 28 22.83 2.86 2.11
CA ASP A 28 21.62 2.39 1.42
C ASP A 28 21.32 3.38 0.28
N ASP A 29 22.26 3.47 -0.67
CA ASP A 29 22.15 4.31 -1.86
C ASP A 29 21.75 3.44 -3.05
N ASN A 30 20.43 3.23 -3.22
CA ASN A 30 19.75 3.09 -4.53
C ASN A 30 18.24 2.81 -4.45
N HIS A 31 17.47 3.52 -3.62
CA HIS A 31 16.01 3.48 -3.78
C HIS A 31 15.57 4.48 -4.86
N ASP A 32 15.48 3.94 -6.08
CA ASP A 32 14.94 4.48 -7.33
C ASP A 32 13.94 5.65 -7.16
N SER A 33 14.25 6.80 -7.75
CA SER A 33 13.34 7.96 -7.85
C SER A 33 11.95 7.61 -8.41
N GLY A 34 11.86 6.53 -9.21
CA GLY A 34 10.60 5.97 -9.70
C GLY A 34 9.73 5.35 -8.61
N SER A 35 10.33 4.73 -7.58
CA SER A 35 9.60 4.18 -6.43
C SER A 35 8.96 5.28 -5.58
N GLU A 36 9.71 6.32 -5.22
CA GLU A 36 9.22 7.51 -4.51
C GLU A 36 8.11 8.24 -5.28
N SER A 37 8.29 8.39 -6.60
CA SER A 37 7.27 8.97 -7.48
C SER A 37 5.96 8.16 -7.45
N ARG A 38 6.04 6.82 -7.52
CA ARG A 38 4.87 5.93 -7.43
C ARG A 38 4.21 5.98 -6.06
N ILE A 39 5.00 6.01 -4.97
CA ILE A 39 4.47 6.11 -3.60
C ILE A 39 3.67 7.40 -3.44
N ARG A 40 4.24 8.55 -3.82
CA ARG A 40 3.54 9.84 -3.78
C ARG A 40 2.26 9.81 -4.62
N ARG A 41 2.37 9.33 -5.86
CA ARG A 41 1.22 9.22 -6.77
C ARG A 41 0.13 8.32 -6.19
N GLY A 42 0.50 7.23 -5.53
CA GLY A 42 -0.43 6.32 -4.87
C GLY A 42 -1.31 7.01 -3.84
N TYR A 43 -0.76 7.93 -3.04
CA TYR A 43 -1.56 8.73 -2.12
C TYR A 43 -2.47 9.75 -2.81
N GLU A 44 -2.02 10.34 -3.93
CA GLU A 44 -2.81 11.31 -4.70
C GLU A 44 -4.04 10.67 -5.38
N ILE A 45 -3.97 9.38 -5.73
CA ILE A 45 -5.03 8.66 -6.44
C ILE A 45 -5.91 7.79 -5.54
N VAL A 46 -5.74 7.88 -4.21
CA VAL A 46 -6.72 7.27 -3.29
C VAL A 46 -8.08 7.89 -3.57
N PRO A 47 -9.14 7.09 -3.81
CA PRO A 47 -10.45 7.64 -4.09
C PRO A 47 -10.95 8.58 -2.99
N LYS A 48 -11.48 9.73 -3.41
CA LYS A 48 -11.98 10.76 -2.49
C LYS A 48 -13.04 10.17 -1.57
N GLY A 49 -12.82 10.23 -0.27
CA GLY A 49 -13.72 9.70 0.76
C GLY A 49 -13.23 8.41 1.42
N VAL A 50 -12.26 7.70 0.81
CA VAL A 50 -11.58 6.58 1.45
C VAL A 50 -10.57 7.14 2.46
N LYS A 51 -10.79 6.87 3.75
CA LYS A 51 -9.90 7.29 4.84
C LYS A 51 -9.04 6.11 5.27
N LEU A 52 -7.77 6.11 4.88
CA LEU A 52 -6.86 5.02 5.21
C LEU A 52 -6.56 4.98 6.72
N ASP A 53 -6.64 3.80 7.32
CA ASP A 53 -6.11 3.53 8.66
C ASP A 53 -4.61 3.22 8.56
N MET A 54 -3.79 4.19 8.98
CA MET A 54 -2.33 4.07 8.90
C MET A 54 -1.69 3.49 10.17
N MET A 55 -2.48 3.15 11.20
CA MET A 55 -1.93 2.71 12.48
C MET A 55 -1.16 1.40 12.32
N GLY A 56 0.12 1.42 12.70
CA GLY A 56 1.02 0.26 12.62
C GLY A 56 1.39 -0.20 11.20
N LYS A 57 1.17 0.63 10.18
CA LYS A 57 1.42 0.26 8.77
C LYS A 57 2.60 1.02 8.18
N ASN A 58 3.32 0.38 7.26
CA ASN A 58 4.43 1.00 6.54
C ASN A 58 3.89 1.97 5.48
N ARG A 59 4.21 3.26 5.61
CA ARG A 59 3.71 4.32 4.71
C ARG A 59 4.18 4.14 3.26
N ALA A 60 5.41 3.69 3.02
CA ALA A 60 5.88 3.45 1.67
C ALA A 60 5.09 2.30 1.01
N MET A 61 4.87 1.22 1.75
CA MET A 61 4.11 0.05 1.25
C MET A 61 2.66 0.38 0.97
N VAL A 62 1.99 1.14 1.85
CA VAL A 62 0.61 1.58 1.62
C VAL A 62 0.53 2.50 0.39
N GLY A 63 1.47 3.43 0.22
CA GLY A 63 1.50 4.32 -0.94
C GLY A 63 1.73 3.55 -2.25
N LEU A 64 2.73 2.68 -2.30
CA LEU A 64 3.00 1.85 -3.47
C LEU A 64 1.83 0.90 -3.78
N GLY A 65 1.23 0.29 -2.75
CA GLY A 65 0.05 -0.55 -2.88
C GLY A 65 -1.15 0.20 -3.44
N SER A 66 -1.40 1.41 -2.94
CA SER A 66 -2.44 2.30 -3.46
C SER A 66 -2.21 2.61 -4.94
N TYR A 67 -0.98 2.92 -5.32
CA TYR A 67 -0.62 3.17 -6.71
C TYR A 67 -1.03 1.97 -7.59
N ILE A 68 -0.60 0.76 -7.21
CA ILE A 68 -0.87 -0.45 -7.98
C ILE A 68 -2.37 -0.75 -8.04
N VAL A 69 -3.07 -0.72 -6.90
CA VAL A 69 -4.50 -1.08 -6.82
C VAL A 69 -5.37 -0.12 -7.61
N ASN A 70 -5.10 1.18 -7.50
CA ASN A 70 -5.90 2.22 -8.17
C ASN A 70 -5.47 2.46 -9.63
N SER A 71 -4.32 1.96 -10.07
CA SER A 71 -3.88 2.08 -11.48
C SER A 71 -4.02 0.79 -12.30
N SER A 72 -4.38 -0.34 -11.68
CA SER A 72 -4.35 -1.67 -12.33
C SER A 72 -5.73 -2.34 -12.42
N GLY A 73 -6.83 -1.59 -12.36
CA GLY A 73 -8.18 -2.08 -12.62
C GLY A 73 -8.79 -2.96 -11.52
N CYS A 74 -8.26 -2.95 -10.29
CA CYS A 74 -8.82 -3.75 -9.20
C CYS A 74 -10.30 -3.41 -8.93
N ILE A 75 -10.65 -2.13 -9.05
CA ILE A 75 -12.01 -1.64 -8.80
C ILE A 75 -13.03 -2.10 -9.84
N ASP A 76 -12.59 -2.46 -11.04
CA ASP A 76 -13.48 -2.82 -12.15
C ASP A 76 -14.28 -4.11 -11.85
N CYS A 77 -13.67 -4.97 -11.02
CA CYS A 77 -14.27 -6.21 -10.55
C CYS A 77 -14.59 -6.16 -9.06
N HIS A 78 -13.71 -5.59 -8.24
CA HIS A 78 -13.88 -5.62 -6.80
C HIS A 78 -14.70 -4.46 -6.25
N SER A 79 -15.29 -3.59 -7.09
CA SER A 79 -16.27 -2.59 -6.65
C SER A 79 -17.48 -2.64 -7.57
N HIS A 80 -18.68 -2.85 -7.02
CA HIS A 80 -19.91 -2.87 -7.82
C HIS A 80 -21.03 -2.02 -7.21
N PRO A 81 -21.67 -1.12 -7.98
CA PRO A 81 -21.15 -0.51 -9.19
C PRO A 81 -19.78 0.16 -8.92
N SER A 82 -18.87 0.14 -9.89
CA SER A 82 -17.50 0.69 -9.71
C SER A 82 -17.50 2.22 -9.57
N TYR A 83 -18.44 2.89 -10.25
CA TYR A 83 -18.58 4.35 -10.25
C TYR A 83 -19.84 4.79 -9.52
N ALA A 84 -19.76 5.94 -8.86
CA ALA A 84 -20.91 6.60 -8.28
C ALA A 84 -21.87 7.10 -9.38
N PRO A 85 -23.17 7.32 -9.06
CA PRO A 85 -24.10 7.92 -10.02
C PRO A 85 -23.56 9.24 -10.60
N GLY A 86 -23.52 9.34 -11.92
CA GLY A 86 -22.98 10.51 -12.62
C GLY A 86 -21.44 10.56 -12.71
N GLY A 87 -20.75 9.49 -12.29
CA GLY A 87 -19.29 9.39 -12.23
C GLY A 87 -18.66 8.40 -13.20
N ASP A 88 -19.40 7.95 -14.22
CA ASP A 88 -18.99 6.86 -15.11
C ASP A 88 -18.23 7.39 -16.34
N PRO A 89 -16.89 7.23 -16.40
CA PRO A 89 -16.10 7.74 -17.52
C PRO A 89 -16.42 7.06 -18.85
N PHE A 90 -16.96 5.84 -18.85
CA PHE A 90 -17.40 5.16 -20.07
C PHE A 90 -18.66 5.79 -20.69
N LYS A 91 -19.31 6.69 -19.96
CA LYS A 91 -20.40 7.54 -20.45
C LYS A 91 -19.96 8.98 -20.72
N GLY A 92 -18.64 9.26 -20.71
CA GLY A 92 -18.09 10.59 -20.89
C GLY A 92 -18.22 11.51 -19.67
N GLN A 93 -18.50 10.97 -18.49
CA GLN A 93 -18.63 11.74 -17.25
C GLN A 93 -17.27 11.86 -16.54
N PRO A 94 -17.07 12.86 -15.67
CA PRO A 94 -15.91 12.88 -14.79
C PRO A 94 -15.87 11.63 -13.91
N GLU A 95 -14.71 11.00 -13.78
CA GLU A 95 -14.58 9.80 -12.96
C GLU A 95 -14.91 10.10 -11.49
N MET A 96 -15.83 9.33 -10.92
CA MET A 96 -16.07 9.28 -9.48
C MET A 96 -16.25 7.84 -9.04
N ILE A 97 -15.25 7.30 -8.35
CA ILE A 97 -15.32 5.95 -7.78
C ILE A 97 -16.44 5.87 -6.74
N ASN A 98 -17.19 4.78 -6.75
CA ASN A 98 -18.19 4.50 -5.73
C ASN A 98 -17.52 4.10 -4.42
N THR A 99 -17.14 5.08 -3.60
CA THR A 99 -16.43 4.81 -2.35
C THR A 99 -17.24 4.02 -1.32
N ALA A 100 -18.57 3.99 -1.45
CA ALA A 100 -19.44 3.19 -0.58
C ALA A 100 -19.32 1.69 -0.86
N GLN A 101 -18.83 1.29 -2.03
CA GLN A 101 -18.58 -0.10 -2.43
C GLN A 101 -17.13 -0.31 -2.86
N TYR A 102 -16.20 0.51 -2.37
CA TYR A 102 -14.81 0.45 -2.76
C TYR A 102 -14.17 -0.85 -2.27
N LEU A 103 -13.83 -1.71 -3.22
CA LEU A 103 -13.18 -2.99 -2.99
C LEU A 103 -14.02 -3.99 -2.15
N SER A 104 -15.32 -3.76 -1.99
CA SER A 104 -16.27 -4.65 -1.28
C SER A 104 -16.80 -5.82 -2.13
N GLY A 105 -16.32 -5.94 -3.37
CA GLY A 105 -16.70 -6.98 -4.32
C GLY A 105 -18.04 -6.72 -5.02
N GLY A 106 -18.69 -7.82 -5.42
CA GLY A 106 -20.06 -7.80 -5.91
C GLY A 106 -20.23 -7.82 -7.43
N ARG A 107 -19.16 -7.68 -8.22
CA ARG A 107 -19.24 -7.86 -9.67
C ARG A 107 -19.50 -9.33 -10.00
N MET A 108 -20.53 -9.59 -10.80
CA MET A 108 -20.93 -10.92 -11.26
C MET A 108 -20.39 -11.20 -12.66
N PHE A 109 -19.89 -12.42 -12.85
CA PHE A 109 -19.42 -12.94 -14.12
C PHE A 109 -20.22 -14.21 -14.45
N GLY A 110 -21.30 -14.01 -15.19
CA GLY A 110 -22.32 -15.04 -15.30
C GLY A 110 -23.07 -15.28 -13.97
N PRO A 111 -23.78 -16.41 -13.85
CA PRO A 111 -24.70 -16.64 -12.72
C PRO A 111 -24.04 -17.01 -11.39
N PHE A 112 -22.78 -17.48 -11.41
CA PHE A 112 -22.18 -18.12 -10.22
C PHE A 112 -20.83 -17.53 -9.79
N ILE A 113 -20.14 -16.78 -10.65
CA ILE A 113 -18.82 -16.24 -10.31
C ILE A 113 -19.00 -14.80 -9.83
N LYS A 114 -18.63 -14.52 -8.59
CA LYS A 114 -18.69 -13.20 -7.98
C LYS A 114 -17.30 -12.76 -7.55
N ALA A 115 -16.90 -11.54 -7.89
CA ALA A 115 -15.69 -10.95 -7.34
C ALA A 115 -15.82 -10.77 -5.82
N PRO A 116 -14.86 -11.28 -5.03
CA PRO A 116 -14.93 -11.21 -3.57
C PRO A 116 -14.63 -9.80 -3.04
N ASN A 117 -15.00 -9.59 -1.78
CA ASN A 117 -14.58 -8.43 -0.99
C ASN A 117 -13.08 -8.53 -0.65
N LEU A 118 -12.33 -7.47 -0.95
CA LEU A 118 -10.90 -7.37 -0.67
C LEU A 118 -10.58 -6.50 0.56
N THR A 119 -11.57 -5.80 1.11
CA THR A 119 -11.37 -5.03 2.35
C THR A 119 -11.01 -5.99 3.50
N PRO A 120 -10.32 -5.49 4.55
CA PRO A 120 -9.85 -6.36 5.61
C PRO A 120 -11.01 -6.90 6.45
N ASP A 121 -10.91 -8.15 6.88
CA ASP A 121 -11.82 -8.71 7.88
C ASP A 121 -11.57 -8.13 9.29
N ASN A 122 -12.31 -8.63 10.29
CA ASN A 122 -12.14 -8.20 11.69
C ASN A 122 -10.75 -8.49 12.28
N ALA A 123 -9.98 -9.40 11.67
CA ALA A 123 -8.59 -9.69 12.03
C ALA A 123 -7.59 -8.85 11.23
N GLY A 124 -8.07 -7.93 10.38
CA GLY A 124 -7.23 -7.09 9.55
C GLY A 124 -6.69 -7.78 8.30
N LYS A 125 -7.33 -8.87 7.82
CA LYS A 125 -6.88 -9.65 6.66
C LYS A 125 -7.71 -9.34 5.41
N PRO A 126 -7.11 -8.77 4.35
CA PRO A 126 -7.73 -8.59 3.04
C PRO A 126 -8.28 -9.90 2.49
N ALA A 127 -9.55 -9.91 2.08
CA ALA A 127 -10.25 -11.11 1.60
C ALA A 127 -10.20 -12.31 2.59
N GLY A 128 -9.97 -12.06 3.88
CA GLY A 128 -9.77 -13.10 4.89
C GLY A 128 -8.43 -13.87 4.78
N LEU A 129 -7.51 -13.42 3.92
CA LEU A 129 -6.25 -14.12 3.65
C LEU A 129 -5.09 -13.55 4.47
N THR A 130 -4.23 -14.43 4.98
CA THR A 130 -2.89 -14.02 5.43
C THR A 130 -2.06 -13.52 4.26
N LEU A 131 -0.99 -12.74 4.52
CA LEU A 131 -0.09 -12.27 3.46
C LEU A 131 0.45 -13.42 2.59
N ALA A 132 0.87 -14.53 3.22
CA ALA A 132 1.38 -15.69 2.51
C ALA A 132 0.33 -16.34 1.60
N GLN A 133 -0.90 -16.49 2.09
CA GLN A 133 -2.02 -16.99 1.29
C GLN A 133 -2.37 -16.04 0.15
N PHE A 134 -2.44 -14.73 0.42
CA PHE A 134 -2.73 -13.72 -0.57
C PHE A 134 -1.71 -13.72 -1.72
N ILE A 135 -0.42 -13.76 -1.39
CA ILE A 135 0.66 -13.88 -2.38
C ILE A 135 0.51 -15.19 -3.16
N GLN A 136 0.30 -16.31 -2.49
CA GLN A 136 0.15 -17.61 -3.16
C GLN A 136 -1.03 -17.62 -4.14
N THR A 137 -2.15 -17.01 -3.76
CA THR A 137 -3.32 -16.86 -4.63
C THR A 137 -3.02 -16.00 -5.85
N LEU A 138 -2.33 -14.87 -5.70
CA LEU A 138 -1.94 -14.05 -6.84
C LEU A 138 -0.87 -14.70 -7.73
N ARG A 139 -0.03 -15.57 -7.17
CA ARG A 139 1.00 -16.30 -7.93
C ARG A 139 0.43 -17.44 -8.76
N THR A 140 -0.57 -18.14 -8.23
CA THR A 140 -1.03 -19.43 -8.79
C THR A 140 -2.46 -19.43 -9.27
N GLY A 141 -3.25 -18.42 -8.90
CA GLY A 141 -4.69 -18.41 -9.15
C GLY A 141 -5.49 -19.34 -8.24
N HIS A 142 -4.86 -20.03 -7.29
CA HIS A 142 -5.56 -20.89 -6.32
C HIS A 142 -5.81 -20.14 -5.02
N ASN A 143 -7.08 -19.97 -4.68
CA ASN A 143 -7.49 -19.44 -3.38
C ASN A 143 -7.61 -20.61 -2.38
N PRO A 144 -6.98 -20.54 -1.21
CA PRO A 144 -7.08 -21.61 -0.20
C PRO A 144 -8.50 -21.81 0.35
N ASN A 145 -9.41 -20.85 0.13
CA ASN A 145 -10.81 -20.95 0.56
C ASN A 145 -11.71 -21.58 -0.52
N ASP A 146 -11.21 -21.76 -1.75
CA ASP A 146 -11.95 -22.40 -2.84
C ASP A 146 -11.73 -23.93 -2.81
N PRO A 147 -12.64 -24.73 -3.39
CA PRO A 147 -12.44 -26.17 -3.53
C PRO A 147 -11.09 -26.53 -4.20
N PRO A 148 -10.45 -27.63 -3.78
CA PRO A 148 -9.16 -28.04 -4.35
C PRO A 148 -9.22 -28.20 -5.88
N GLY A 149 -8.28 -27.56 -6.57
CA GLY A 149 -8.19 -27.58 -8.04
C GLY A 149 -8.97 -26.47 -8.75
N GLU A 150 -9.84 -25.73 -8.04
CA GLU A 150 -10.44 -24.53 -8.60
C GLU A 150 -9.42 -23.42 -8.76
N ILE A 151 -9.58 -22.65 -9.83
CA ILE A 151 -8.69 -21.54 -10.18
C ILE A 151 -9.54 -20.31 -10.44
N LEU A 152 -9.02 -19.14 -10.11
CA LEU A 152 -9.66 -17.86 -10.34
C LEU A 152 -9.74 -17.56 -11.84
N GLN A 153 -10.75 -18.12 -12.52
CA GLN A 153 -10.92 -18.06 -13.98
C GLN A 153 -11.06 -16.64 -14.52
N VAL A 154 -11.66 -15.74 -13.74
CA VAL A 154 -11.93 -14.35 -14.15
C VAL A 154 -10.85 -13.40 -13.68
N MET A 155 -10.30 -13.61 -12.47
CA MET A 155 -9.29 -12.71 -11.94
C MET A 155 -8.04 -12.82 -12.82
N PRO A 156 -7.45 -11.69 -13.28
CA PRO A 156 -6.27 -11.72 -14.14
C PRO A 156 -4.97 -12.01 -13.33
N TRP A 157 -5.00 -13.03 -12.47
CA TRP A 157 -3.89 -13.44 -11.63
C TRP A 157 -2.59 -13.70 -12.41
N PRO A 158 -2.55 -14.18 -13.68
CA PRO A 158 -1.28 -14.34 -14.40
C PRO A 158 -0.54 -13.03 -14.67
N ALA A 159 -1.23 -11.88 -14.67
CA ALA A 159 -0.59 -10.58 -14.76
C ALA A 159 -0.02 -10.15 -13.39
N PHE A 160 -0.77 -10.37 -12.31
CA PHE A 160 -0.33 -10.09 -10.95
C PHE A 160 0.79 -11.05 -10.50
N SER A 161 0.83 -12.28 -10.99
CA SER A 161 1.85 -13.29 -10.68
C SER A 161 3.25 -12.90 -11.18
N LYS A 162 3.39 -11.85 -11.98
CA LYS A 162 4.67 -11.30 -12.47
C LYS A 162 5.21 -10.16 -11.61
N LYS A 163 4.41 -9.62 -10.69
CA LYS A 163 4.83 -8.53 -9.79
C LYS A 163 5.92 -8.99 -8.83
N THR A 164 6.74 -8.09 -8.31
CA THR A 164 7.72 -8.48 -7.28
C THR A 164 7.01 -8.87 -5.96
N ASN A 165 7.70 -9.57 -5.05
CA ASN A 165 7.12 -9.85 -3.73
C ASN A 165 6.86 -8.57 -2.93
N GLU A 166 7.68 -7.54 -3.13
CA GLU A 166 7.46 -6.22 -2.56
C GLU A 166 6.16 -5.61 -3.10
N GLU A 167 5.94 -5.61 -4.42
CA GLU A 167 4.71 -5.09 -5.01
C GLU A 167 3.46 -5.84 -4.52
N LEU A 168 3.52 -7.18 -4.41
CA LEU A 168 2.39 -7.96 -3.87
C LEU A 168 2.16 -7.67 -2.38
N THR A 169 3.22 -7.49 -1.61
CA THR A 169 3.13 -7.09 -0.20
C THR A 169 2.58 -5.68 -0.07
N ALA A 170 2.93 -4.77 -0.97
CA ALA A 170 2.44 -3.39 -0.99
C ALA A 170 0.93 -3.38 -1.25
N ILE A 171 0.44 -4.14 -2.23
CA ILE A 171 -1.00 -4.35 -2.46
C ILE A 171 -1.68 -4.81 -1.16
N TYR A 172 -1.14 -5.84 -0.50
CA TYR A 172 -1.70 -6.36 0.75
C TYR A 172 -1.76 -5.31 1.86
N GLU A 173 -0.66 -4.57 2.08
CA GLU A 173 -0.58 -3.50 3.08
C GLU A 173 -1.54 -2.35 2.78
N TYR A 174 -1.73 -1.99 1.51
CA TYR A 174 -2.75 -1.01 1.14
C TYR A 174 -4.16 -1.52 1.44
N LEU A 175 -4.49 -2.76 1.04
CA LEU A 175 -5.80 -3.34 1.34
C LEU A 175 -6.06 -3.39 2.84
N ARG A 176 -5.04 -3.71 3.66
CA ARG A 176 -5.12 -3.63 5.13
C ARG A 176 -5.42 -2.23 5.67
N ALA A 177 -5.02 -1.18 4.96
CA ALA A 177 -5.24 0.20 5.34
C ALA A 177 -6.63 0.72 4.95
N ILE A 178 -7.39 -0.01 4.13
CA ILE A 178 -8.75 0.39 3.73
C ILE A 178 -9.72 0.10 4.89
N PRO A 179 -10.68 0.99 5.18
CA PRO A 179 -11.74 0.70 6.13
C PRO A 179 -12.48 -0.60 5.76
N PRO A 180 -12.75 -1.49 6.73
CA PRO A 180 -13.48 -2.72 6.47
C PRO A 180 -14.91 -2.39 6.00
N LEU A 181 -15.35 -3.09 4.95
CA LEU A 181 -16.72 -3.06 4.47
C LEU A 181 -17.31 -4.47 4.53
N PRO A 182 -18.61 -4.64 4.81
CA PRO A 182 -19.26 -5.92 4.58
C PRO A 182 -19.25 -6.27 3.09
N ASP A 183 -19.50 -7.53 2.77
CA ASP A 183 -19.76 -7.94 1.39
C ASP A 183 -20.83 -7.06 0.76
N ASN A 184 -20.61 -6.69 -0.50
CA ASN A 184 -21.55 -5.89 -1.24
C ASN A 184 -22.96 -6.53 -1.26
N PRO A 185 -23.98 -5.84 -0.72
CA PRO A 185 -25.33 -6.40 -0.61
C PRO A 185 -26.08 -6.44 -1.95
N ASN A 186 -25.58 -5.74 -2.97
CA ASN A 186 -26.23 -5.61 -4.27
C ASN A 186 -25.28 -6.07 -5.38
N PRO A 187 -24.96 -7.38 -5.48
CA PRO A 187 -24.12 -7.88 -6.55
C PRO A 187 -24.81 -7.74 -7.91
N GLY A 188 -24.02 -7.52 -8.96
CA GLY A 188 -24.56 -7.30 -10.31
C GLY A 188 -23.51 -7.37 -11.42
N PRO A 189 -23.94 -7.37 -12.69
CA PRO A 189 -23.10 -7.57 -13.86
C PRO A 189 -22.14 -6.43 -14.19
#